data_AF-A0A6V7HGK1-F1
#
_entry.id   AF-A0A6V7HGK1-F1
#
_cell.length_a   1.000
_cell.length_b   1.000
_cell.length_c   1.000
_cell.angle_alpha   90.00
_cell.angle_beta   90.00
_cell.angle_gamma   90.00
#
_symmetry.space_group_name_H-M   'P 1'
#
loop_
_entity.id
_entity.type
_entity.pdbx_description
1 polymer ?
#
loop_
_entity_poly.entity_id
_entity_poly.type
_entity_poly.pdbx_seq_one_letter_code
_entity_poly.pdbx_strand_id
1 'polypeptide(L)' 'DIFDEVGDQVKSIPGLRAKCLGGGRIEHDPDERTIKVYGYSQ' A
#
# COMPACT_ATOMS: atom_id res chain seq x y z
N ASP A 1 3.96 2.11 -8.75
CA ASP A 1 4.60 3.13 -7.88
C ASP A 1 4.83 2.61 -6.46
N ILE A 2 3.84 2.65 -5.56
CA ILE A 2 4.04 2.24 -4.14
C ILE A 2 4.55 0.79 -4.01
N PHE A 3 3.88 -0.16 -4.70
CA PHE A 3 4.28 -1.56 -4.61
C PHE A 3 5.65 -1.82 -5.24
N ASP A 4 6.05 -1.06 -6.25
CA ASP A 4 7.36 -1.23 -6.88
C ASP A 4 8.47 -0.77 -5.93
N GLU A 5 8.31 0.44 -5.35
CA GLU A 5 9.28 1.00 -4.41
C GLU A 5 9.45 0.12 -3.16
N VAL A 6 8.34 -0.24 -2.52
CA VAL A 6 8.38 -1.06 -1.29
C VAL A 6 8.77 -2.50 -1.63
N GLY A 7 8.31 -3.02 -2.77
CA GLY A 7 8.66 -4.34 -3.26
C GLY A 7 10.15 -4.50 -3.49
N ASP A 8 10.82 -3.48 -4.02
CA ASP A 8 12.27 -3.47 -4.21
C ASP A 8 13.04 -3.54 -2.88
N GLN A 9 12.53 -2.90 -1.83
CA GLN A 9 13.10 -3.01 -0.49
C GLN A 9 12.96 -4.45 0.04
N VAL A 10 11.82 -5.11 -0.20
CA VAL A 10 11.60 -6.51 0.22
C VAL A 10 12.50 -7.49 -0.55
N LYS A 11 12.82 -7.23 -1.83
CA LYS A 11 13.73 -8.07 -2.64
C LYS A 11 15.13 -8.19 -2.05
N SER A 12 15.56 -7.22 -1.24
CA SER A 12 16.87 -7.27 -0.57
C SER A 12 16.97 -8.35 0.52
N ILE A 13 15.83 -8.90 0.97
CA ILE A 13 15.76 -9.89 2.04
C ILE A 13 15.71 -11.30 1.43
N PRO A 14 16.74 -12.14 1.63
CA PRO A 14 16.77 -13.49 1.07
C PRO A 14 15.59 -14.35 1.54
N GLY A 15 14.96 -15.06 0.60
CA GLY A 15 13.85 -15.98 0.89
C GLY A 15 12.47 -15.34 0.98
N LEU A 16 12.35 -14.02 0.83
CA LEU A 16 11.06 -13.33 0.79
C LEU A 16 10.63 -12.96 -0.63
N ARG A 17 9.32 -12.99 -0.86
CA ARG A 17 8.68 -12.50 -2.09
C ARG A 17 7.39 -11.75 -1.77
N ALA A 18 7.34 -10.48 -2.17
CA ALA A 18 6.14 -9.68 -2.04
C ALA A 18 5.14 -9.98 -3.17
N LYS A 19 3.84 -9.92 -2.85
CA LYS A 19 2.74 -9.98 -3.82
C LYS A 19 1.70 -8.92 -3.46
N CYS A 20 1.41 -8.00 -4.37
CA CYS A 20 0.29 -7.09 -4.22
C CYS A 20 -1.03 -7.85 -4.38
N LEU A 21 -1.91 -7.77 -3.38
CA LEU A 21 -3.21 -8.44 -3.39
C LEU A 21 -4.34 -7.55 -3.93
N GLY A 22 -4.10 -6.24 -4.00
CA GLY A 22 -5.07 -5.22 -4.38
C GLY A 22 -4.61 -3.86 -3.89
N GLY A 23 -5.37 -2.83 -4.19
CA GLY A 23 -5.09 -1.46 -3.75
C GLY A 23 -6.35 -0.62 -3.78
N GLY A 24 -6.22 0.65 -3.45
CA GLY A 24 -7.32 1.60 -3.35
C GLY A 24 -6.81 2.97 -2.91
N ARG A 25 -7.67 3.72 -2.24
CA ARG A 25 -7.42 5.08 -1.76
C ARG A 25 -7.62 5.14 -0.26
N ILE A 26 -6.85 6.03 0.37
CA ILE A 26 -7.00 6.37 1.77
C ILE A 26 -7.26 7.87 1.82
N GLU A 27 -8.35 8.26 2.47
CA GLU A 27 -8.66 9.64 2.81
C GLU A 27 -8.49 9.79 4.31
N HIS A 28 -7.63 10.71 4.70
CA HIS A 28 -7.32 10.99 6.10
C HIS A 28 -7.84 12.39 6.40
N ASP A 29 -8.80 12.47 7.31
CA ASP A 29 -9.33 13.71 7.86
C ASP A 29 -8.89 13.82 9.32
N PRO A 30 -7.86 14.64 9.62
CA PRO A 30 -7.36 14.81 10.98
C PRO A 30 -8.34 15.54 11.91
N ASP A 31 -9.16 16.43 11.37
CA ASP A 31 -10.09 17.27 12.15
C ASP A 31 -11.24 16.41 12.66
N GLU A 32 -11.80 15.56 11.79
CA GLU A 32 -12.80 14.55 12.14
C GLU A 32 -12.20 13.30 12.80
N ARG A 33 -10.85 13.22 12.88
CA ARG A 33 -10.09 12.07 13.39
C ARG A 33 -10.47 10.75 12.71
N THR A 34 -10.71 10.81 11.40
CA THR A 34 -11.13 9.65 10.61
C THR A 34 -10.12 9.29 9.54
N ILE A 35 -10.01 7.98 9.28
CA ILE A 35 -9.28 7.44 8.14
C ILE A 35 -10.23 6.52 7.40
N LYS A 36 -10.52 6.86 6.15
CA LYS A 36 -11.44 6.13 5.28
C LYS A 36 -10.66 5.45 4.16
N VAL A 37 -10.78 4.13 4.09
CA VAL A 37 -10.17 3.31 3.03
C VAL A 37 -11.24 2.88 2.04
N TYR A 38 -11.05 3.15 0.75
CA TYR A 38 -12.07 2.89 -0.28
C TYR A 38 -11.48 2.73 -1.69
N GLY A 39 -12.32 2.34 -2.64
CA GLY A 39 -11.95 2.20 -4.05
C GLY A 39 -11.16 0.91 -4.36
N TYR A 40 -10.61 0.84 -5.56
CA TYR A 40 -9.79 -0.26 -6.06
C TYR A 40 -8.61 0.26 -6.89
N SER A 41 -7.56 -0.54 -7.04
CA SER A 41 -6.42 -0.24 -7.93
C SER A 41 -6.78 -0.59 -9.37
N GLN A 42 -6.52 0.33 -10.31
CA GLN A 42 -6.46 0.01 -11.75
C GLN A 42 -5.12 -0.60 -12.12
#